data_AF-A0A085LPT3-F1
#
_entry.id   AF-A0A085LPT3-F1
#
_cell.length_a   1.000
_cell.length_b   1.000
_cell.length_c   1.000
_cell.angle_alpha   90.00
_cell.angle_beta   90.00
_cell.angle_gamma   90.00
#
_symmetry.space_group_name_H-M   'P 1'
#
loop_
_entity.id
_entity.type
_entity.pdbx_description
1 polymer ?
#
loop_
_entity_poly.entity_id
_entity_poly.type
_entity_poly.pdbx_seq_one_letter_code
_entity_poly.pdbx_strand_id
1 'polypeptide(L)'
;MCLICEKVFSNESMKPSRLQEHLKRVHADTSKKDMAYFQSLWEEFRKGPTLRSMLSSPLQEENDGLLASYNISLLIAKSGKPHSTGKELLLPLISEVVRTLLHISPTEIIRKIPLSNNTEQRRISEMSSDTEETLCNFLRTTSFVLQLDESTLLFFTMAETKKMQAIQLGVFEIWVYPFTS
;
A
#
# COMPACT_ATOMS: atom_id res chain seq x y z
N MET A 1 -4.48 -14.12 29.20
CA MET A 1 -3.11 -13.92 28.72
C MET A 1 -2.27 -13.45 29.91
N CYS A 2 -1.02 -13.89 30.04
CA CYS A 2 -0.09 -13.34 31.04
C CYS A 2 0.50 -12.03 30.52
N LEU A 3 0.48 -10.96 31.32
CA LEU A 3 1.02 -9.65 30.90
C LEU A 3 2.55 -9.55 31.04
N ILE A 4 3.20 -10.55 31.64
CA ILE A 4 4.65 -10.58 31.86
C ILE A 4 5.36 -11.39 30.77
N CYS A 5 4.76 -12.50 30.32
CA CYS A 5 5.34 -13.39 29.29
C CYS A 5 4.43 -13.64 28.09
N GLU A 6 3.33 -12.88 27.96
CA GLU A 6 2.37 -12.95 26.84
C GLU A 6 1.71 -14.32 26.60
N LYS A 7 1.92 -15.29 27.50
CA LYS A 7 1.35 -16.64 27.38
C LYS A 7 -0.18 -16.59 27.38
N VAL A 8 -0.80 -17.16 26.35
CA VAL A 8 -2.25 -17.35 26.27
C VAL A 8 -2.63 -18.62 27.03
N PHE A 9 -3.65 -18.52 27.88
CA PHE A 9 -4.16 -19.63 28.69
C PHE A 9 -5.48 -20.14 28.11
N SER A 10 -5.70 -21.44 28.17
CA SER A 10 -7.03 -22.02 27.97
C SER A 10 -7.99 -21.63 29.10
N ASN A 11 -9.30 -21.72 28.86
CA ASN A 11 -10.33 -21.40 29.86
C ASN A 11 -10.13 -22.18 31.18
N GLU A 12 -9.79 -23.46 31.09
CA GLU A 12 -9.48 -24.30 32.25
C GLU A 12 -8.22 -23.84 33.03
N SER A 13 -7.30 -23.15 32.36
CA SER A 13 -6.05 -22.66 32.95
C SER A 13 -6.17 -21.23 33.48
N MET A 14 -7.30 -20.55 33.27
CA MET A 14 -7.59 -19.22 33.81
C MET A 14 -8.12 -19.23 35.25
N LYS A 15 -8.26 -20.41 35.87
CA LYS A 15 -8.68 -20.52 37.27
C LYS A 15 -7.66 -19.80 38.17
N PRO A 16 -8.11 -19.03 39.19
CA PRO A 16 -7.22 -18.23 40.04
C PRO A 16 -6.05 -19.02 40.64
N SER A 17 -6.31 -20.25 41.08
CA SER A 17 -5.29 -21.14 41.63
C SER A 17 -4.17 -21.46 40.64
N ARG A 18 -4.51 -21.70 39.37
CA ARG A 18 -3.55 -22.02 38.29
C ARG A 18 -2.78 -20.80 37.83
N LEU A 19 -3.42 -19.63 37.81
CA LEU A 19 -2.74 -18.37 37.51
C LEU A 19 -1.76 -17.99 38.62
N GLN A 20 -2.14 -18.19 39.88
CA GLN A 20 -1.26 -17.97 41.02
C GLN A 20 -0.07 -18.94 41.01
N GLU A 21 -0.29 -20.19 40.65
CA GLU A 21 0.76 -21.19 40.48
C GLU A 21 1.70 -20.81 39.33
N HIS A 22 1.16 -20.38 38.18
CA HIS A 22 1.95 -19.88 37.06
C HIS A 22 2.82 -18.68 37.48
N LEU A 23 2.24 -17.70 38.18
CA LEU A 23 2.99 -16.54 38.68
C LEU A 23 4.12 -16.97 39.62
N LYS A 24 3.88 -17.90 40.54
CA LYS A 24 4.92 -18.38 41.46
C LYS A 24 6.01 -19.19 40.78
N ARG A 25 5.68 -20.02 39.79
CA ARG A 25 6.62 -20.95 39.13
C ARG A 25 7.42 -20.31 37.99
N VAL A 26 6.76 -19.48 37.18
CA VAL A 26 7.35 -18.88 35.96
C VAL A 26 7.90 -17.48 36.25
N HIS A 27 7.34 -16.81 37.26
CA HIS A 27 7.58 -15.41 37.57
C HIS A 27 7.88 -15.21 39.06
N ALA A 28 8.71 -16.10 39.63
CA ALA A 28 9.03 -16.11 41.05
C ALA A 28 9.53 -14.74 41.57
N ASP A 29 10.32 -14.03 40.75
CA ASP A 29 10.90 -12.74 41.10
C ASP A 29 9.88 -11.60 41.13
N THR A 30 8.88 -11.65 40.24
CA THR A 30 7.80 -10.64 40.19
C THR A 30 6.59 -11.04 41.03
N SER A 31 6.52 -12.28 41.53
CA SER A 31 5.45 -12.77 42.41
C SER A 31 5.36 -12.03 43.75
N LYS A 32 6.45 -11.37 44.17
CA LYS A 32 6.55 -10.58 45.40
C LYS A 32 6.25 -9.09 45.19
N LYS A 33 6.02 -8.65 43.95
CA LYS A 33 5.72 -7.25 43.66
C LYS A 33 4.32 -6.89 44.14
N ASP A 34 4.13 -5.61 44.42
CA ASP A 34 2.88 -5.08 44.94
C ASP A 34 1.85 -4.86 43.83
N MET A 35 0.61 -4.56 44.25
CA MET A 35 -0.49 -4.28 43.33
C MET A 35 -0.18 -3.12 42.38
N ALA A 36 0.59 -2.12 42.82
CA ALA A 36 0.94 -0.95 42.02
C ALA A 36 1.77 -1.33 40.79
N TYR A 37 2.71 -2.27 40.92
CA TYR A 37 3.45 -2.81 39.77
C TYR A 37 2.52 -3.50 38.74
N PHE A 38 1.57 -4.30 39.19
CA PHE A 38 0.66 -4.99 38.28
C PHE A 38 -0.35 -4.03 37.63
N GLN A 39 -0.76 -2.98 38.34
CA GLN A 39 -1.59 -1.90 37.79
C GLN A 39 -0.85 -1.10 36.72
N SER A 40 0.42 -0.74 36.95
CA SER A 40 1.22 -0.05 35.94
C SER A 40 1.46 -0.92 34.72
N LEU A 41 1.76 -2.21 34.90
CA LEU A 41 1.88 -3.18 33.81
C LEU A 41 0.57 -3.33 33.00
N TRP A 42 -0.58 -3.31 33.69
CA TRP A 42 -1.88 -3.36 33.05
C TRP A 42 -2.20 -2.07 32.29
N GLU A 43 -1.87 -0.89 32.83
CA GLU A 43 -2.03 0.38 32.13
C GLU A 43 -1.07 0.51 30.93
N GLU A 44 0.17 0.03 31.04
CA GLU A 44 1.12 -0.07 29.93
C GLU A 44 0.59 -1.01 28.83
N PHE A 45 0.07 -2.17 29.20
CA PHE A 45 -0.56 -3.10 28.24
C PHE A 45 -1.80 -2.49 27.58
N ARG A 46 -2.61 -1.75 28.32
CA ARG A 46 -3.78 -1.02 27.78
C ARG A 46 -3.37 0.12 26.84
N LYS A 47 -2.20 0.72 27.08
CA LYS A 47 -1.53 1.68 26.18
C LYS A 47 -0.72 1.00 25.07
N GLY A 48 -0.61 -0.33 25.09
CA GLY A 48 0.18 -1.13 24.16
C GLY A 48 -0.22 -0.88 22.71
N PRO A 49 0.64 -1.27 21.75
CA PRO A 49 0.51 -0.76 20.41
C PRO A 49 -0.76 -1.24 19.74
N THR A 50 -1.75 -0.36 19.69
CA THR A 50 -2.97 -0.55 18.92
C THR A 50 -2.65 -0.23 17.47
N LEU A 51 -3.46 -0.72 16.52
CA LEU A 51 -3.40 -0.28 15.13
C LEU A 51 -3.32 1.26 15.04
N ARG A 52 -4.05 1.95 15.93
CA ARG A 52 -3.97 3.40 16.13
C ARG A 52 -2.58 3.91 16.51
N SER A 53 -1.86 3.30 17.45
CA SER A 53 -0.52 3.77 17.85
C SER A 53 0.55 3.45 16.81
N MET A 54 0.39 2.33 16.07
CA MET A 54 1.27 2.00 14.94
C MET A 54 1.11 3.00 13.80
N LEU A 55 -0.09 3.54 13.60
CA LEU A 55 -0.40 4.57 12.60
C LEU A 55 -0.09 6.01 13.07
N SER A 56 0.27 6.23 14.34
CA SER A 56 0.44 7.57 14.94
C SER A 56 1.90 7.99 15.14
N SER A 57 2.89 7.31 14.54
CA SER A 57 4.30 7.73 14.66
C SER A 57 4.58 8.92 13.73
N PRO A 58 4.98 10.11 14.24
CA PRO A 58 5.07 11.35 13.44
C PRO A 58 6.20 11.39 12.41
N LEU A 59 7.15 10.44 12.43
CA LEU A 59 8.42 10.58 11.69
C LEU A 59 8.40 10.10 10.23
N GLN A 60 7.32 9.49 9.73
CA GLN A 60 7.24 8.95 8.35
C GLN A 60 6.06 9.49 7.51
N GLU A 61 5.26 10.41 8.06
CA GLU A 61 3.88 10.61 7.60
C GLU A 61 3.70 11.23 6.20
N GLU A 62 4.63 12.05 5.71
CA GLU A 62 4.47 12.71 4.40
C GLU A 62 4.88 11.80 3.23
N ASN A 63 5.91 10.97 3.42
CA ASN A 63 6.39 10.07 2.38
C ASN A 63 5.47 8.85 2.22
N ASP A 64 4.87 8.37 3.32
CA ASP A 64 3.95 7.23 3.31
C ASP A 64 2.68 7.51 2.51
N GLY A 65 2.14 8.72 2.62
CA GLY A 65 0.96 9.14 1.85
C GLY A 65 1.23 9.23 0.34
N LEU A 66 2.39 9.77 -0.02
CA LEU A 66 2.84 9.82 -1.41
C LEU A 66 3.07 8.41 -1.97
N LEU A 67 3.78 7.55 -1.23
CA LEU A 67 4.04 6.15 -1.59
C LEU A 67 2.74 5.37 -1.75
N ALA A 68 1.81 5.49 -0.78
CA ALA A 68 0.50 4.85 -0.85
C ALA A 68 -0.25 5.24 -2.12
N SER A 69 -0.23 6.53 -2.48
CA SER A 69 -0.90 6.99 -3.70
C SER A 69 -0.25 6.46 -4.99
N TYR A 70 1.08 6.29 -5.06
CA TYR A 70 1.74 5.64 -6.21
C TYR A 70 1.35 4.16 -6.30
N ASN A 71 1.36 3.45 -5.18
CA ASN A 71 0.96 2.05 -5.12
C ASN A 71 -0.50 1.85 -5.56
N ILE A 72 -1.40 2.74 -5.14
CA ILE A 72 -2.80 2.72 -5.56
C ILE A 72 -2.92 2.97 -7.07
N SER A 73 -2.24 4.00 -7.60
CA SER A 73 -2.22 4.26 -9.05
C SER A 73 -1.68 3.07 -9.86
N LEU A 74 -0.64 2.39 -9.35
CA LEU A 74 -0.09 1.19 -9.98
C LEU A 74 -1.09 0.03 -9.99
N LEU A 75 -1.83 -0.19 -8.90
CA LEU A 75 -2.86 -1.23 -8.82
C LEU A 75 -4.02 -0.95 -9.80
N ILE A 76 -4.42 0.31 -9.93
CA ILE A 76 -5.45 0.73 -10.89
C ILE A 76 -4.97 0.46 -12.33
N ALA A 77 -3.75 0.86 -12.67
CA ALA A 77 -3.16 0.59 -13.98
C ALA A 77 -3.07 -0.91 -14.29
N LYS A 78 -2.56 -1.71 -13.35
CA LYS A 78 -2.45 -3.18 -13.49
C LYS A 78 -3.79 -3.88 -13.68
N SER A 79 -4.87 -3.33 -13.13
CA SER A 79 -6.22 -3.88 -13.27
C SER A 79 -6.95 -3.39 -14.53
N GLY A 80 -6.33 -2.51 -15.33
CA GLY A 80 -6.93 -1.93 -16.53
C GLY A 80 -8.18 -1.09 -16.23
N LYS A 81 -8.27 -0.52 -15.02
CA LYS A 81 -9.43 0.27 -14.60
C LYS A 81 -9.22 1.76 -14.89
N PRO A 82 -10.30 2.54 -15.08
CA PRO A 82 -10.21 3.98 -15.21
C PRO A 82 -9.51 4.61 -14.00
N HIS A 83 -8.68 5.62 -14.24
CA HIS A 83 -7.95 6.32 -13.17
C HIS A 83 -8.87 7.05 -12.18
N SER A 84 -10.15 7.28 -12.51
CA SER A 84 -11.15 7.82 -11.58
C SER A 84 -11.58 6.84 -10.48
N THR A 85 -11.30 5.54 -10.66
CA THR A 85 -11.73 4.47 -9.75
C THR A 85 -11.21 4.67 -8.32
N GLY A 86 -10.00 5.21 -8.15
CA GLY A 86 -9.44 5.37 -6.81
C GLY A 86 -10.15 6.45 -6.01
N LYS A 87 -10.39 7.62 -6.59
CA LYS A 87 -11.20 8.66 -5.93
C LYS A 87 -12.65 8.20 -5.69
N GLU A 88 -13.28 7.54 -6.65
CA GLU A 88 -14.72 7.23 -6.59
C GLU A 88 -15.06 6.04 -5.69
N LEU A 89 -14.19 5.03 -5.61
CA LEU A 89 -14.46 3.80 -4.84
C LEU A 89 -13.49 3.58 -3.68
N LEU A 90 -12.19 3.85 -3.87
CA LEU A 90 -11.20 3.57 -2.81
C LEU A 90 -11.29 4.57 -1.66
N LEU A 91 -11.49 5.86 -1.92
CA LEU A 91 -11.64 6.84 -0.84
C LEU A 91 -12.85 6.56 0.05
N PRO A 92 -14.06 6.30 -0.47
CA PRO A 92 -15.20 5.88 0.37
C PRO A 92 -14.94 4.57 1.13
N LEU A 93 -14.30 3.59 0.49
CA LEU A 93 -13.95 2.32 1.13
C LEU A 93 -13.00 2.52 2.31
N ILE A 94 -11.91 3.27 2.10
CA ILE A 94 -10.94 3.60 3.15
C ILE A 94 -11.65 4.36 4.28
N SER A 95 -12.53 5.30 3.94
CA SER A 95 -13.32 6.05 4.92
C SER A 95 -14.16 5.13 5.80
N GLU A 96 -14.86 4.17 5.19
CA GLU A 96 -15.72 3.23 5.89
C GLU A 96 -14.91 2.32 6.82
N VAL A 97 -13.80 1.74 6.33
CA VAL A 97 -12.92 0.86 7.11
C VAL A 97 -12.31 1.59 8.31
N VAL A 98 -11.81 2.82 8.10
CA VAL A 98 -11.23 3.63 9.18
C VAL A 98 -12.28 3.97 10.23
N ARG A 99 -13.49 4.32 9.79
CA ARG A 99 -14.60 4.68 10.68
C ARG A 99 -15.11 3.47 11.48
N THR A 100 -15.28 2.31 10.85
CA THR A 100 -15.90 1.12 11.47
C THR A 100 -14.91 0.32 12.30
N LEU A 101 -13.68 0.10 11.81
CA LEU A 101 -12.71 -0.77 12.48
C LEU A 101 -11.79 -0.02 13.44
N LEU A 102 -11.44 1.22 13.11
CA LEU A 102 -10.47 2.00 13.89
C LEU A 102 -11.14 3.03 14.79
N HIS A 103 -12.40 3.39 14.53
CA HIS A 103 -13.12 4.47 15.21
C HIS A 103 -12.33 5.80 15.20
N ILE A 104 -11.57 6.04 14.13
CA ILE A 104 -10.79 7.26 13.90
C ILE A 104 -11.55 8.14 12.90
N SER A 105 -11.39 9.47 12.99
CA SER A 105 -11.89 10.37 11.95
C SER A 105 -11.21 10.06 10.61
N PRO A 106 -11.95 9.69 9.55
CA PRO A 106 -11.37 9.38 8.24
C PRO A 106 -10.64 10.56 7.60
N THR A 107 -11.01 11.79 7.98
CA THR A 107 -10.47 13.02 7.39
C THR A 107 -8.94 13.11 7.50
N GLU A 108 -8.38 12.68 8.63
CA GLU A 108 -6.94 12.77 8.88
C GLU A 108 -6.14 11.81 7.99
N ILE A 109 -6.71 10.63 7.70
CA ILE A 109 -6.06 9.61 6.87
C ILE A 109 -6.25 9.92 5.38
N ILE A 110 -7.46 10.32 4.98
CA ILE A 110 -7.76 10.64 3.57
C ILE A 110 -6.95 11.85 3.10
N ARG A 111 -6.75 12.86 3.94
CA ARG A 111 -5.93 14.03 3.58
C ARG A 111 -4.47 13.69 3.34
N LYS A 112 -3.95 12.65 4.00
CA LYS A 112 -2.57 12.21 3.83
C LYS A 112 -2.33 11.50 2.50
N ILE A 113 -3.36 10.92 1.88
CA ILE A 113 -3.23 10.20 0.62
C ILE A 113 -3.74 11.10 -0.53
N PRO A 114 -2.85 11.79 -1.27
CA PRO A 114 -3.25 12.67 -2.37
C PRO A 114 -3.76 11.84 -3.57
N LEU A 115 -5.06 11.50 -3.55
CA LEU A 115 -5.77 10.78 -4.60
C LEU A 115 -6.82 11.70 -5.23
N SER A 116 -6.45 12.29 -6.36
CA SER A 116 -7.37 12.97 -7.26
C SER A 116 -7.20 12.38 -8.66
N ASN A 117 -8.24 12.44 -9.50
CA ASN A 117 -8.19 11.90 -10.86
C ASN A 117 -6.95 12.43 -11.62
N ASN A 118 -6.66 13.72 -11.51
CA ASN A 118 -5.48 14.33 -12.14
C ASN A 118 -4.16 13.80 -11.56
N THR A 119 -4.11 13.58 -10.25
CA THR A 119 -2.93 13.03 -9.57
C THR A 119 -2.69 11.57 -9.96
N GLU A 120 -3.76 10.77 -10.03
CA GLU A 120 -3.70 9.36 -10.41
C GLU A 120 -3.28 9.23 -11.88
N GLN A 121 -3.87 10.02 -12.78
CA GLN A 121 -3.47 10.08 -14.18
C GLN A 121 -2.00 10.45 -14.34
N ARG A 122 -1.53 11.51 -13.65
CA ARG A 122 -0.14 11.96 -13.72
C ARG A 122 0.82 10.85 -13.29
N ARG A 123 0.54 10.16 -12.18
CA ARG A 123 1.40 9.08 -11.68
C ARG A 123 1.45 7.89 -12.63
N ILE A 124 0.31 7.51 -13.21
CA ILE A 124 0.28 6.44 -14.22
C ILE A 124 1.14 6.84 -15.42
N SER A 125 1.05 8.09 -15.88
CA SER A 125 1.89 8.61 -16.96
C SER A 125 3.37 8.62 -16.59
N GLU A 126 3.73 9.04 -15.38
CA GLU A 126 5.12 9.07 -14.89
C GLU A 126 5.71 7.66 -14.83
N MET A 127 4.98 6.70 -14.23
CA MET A 127 5.42 5.29 -14.19
C MET A 127 5.51 4.66 -15.59
N SER A 128 4.61 5.03 -16.51
CA SER A 128 4.66 4.60 -17.90
C SER A 128 5.91 5.13 -18.60
N SER A 129 6.22 6.42 -18.43
CA SER A 129 7.39 7.07 -19.01
C SER A 129 8.69 6.46 -18.47
N ASP A 130 8.77 6.19 -17.17
CA ASP A 130 9.93 5.54 -16.54
C ASP A 130 10.15 4.11 -17.07
N THR A 131 9.06 3.35 -17.23
CA THR A 131 9.10 2.01 -17.81
C THR A 131 9.54 2.04 -19.28
N GLU A 132 9.01 3.00 -20.05
CA GLU A 132 9.39 3.21 -21.46
C GLU A 132 10.85 3.59 -21.59
N GLU A 133 11.35 4.53 -20.78
CA GLU A 133 12.75 4.94 -20.78
C GLU A 133 13.67 3.77 -20.42
N THR A 134 13.32 3.01 -19.38
CA THR A 134 14.05 1.81 -18.96
C THR A 134 14.13 0.79 -20.10
N LEU A 135 13.00 0.54 -20.78
CA LEU A 135 12.96 -0.36 -21.92
C LEU A 135 13.80 0.17 -23.08
N CYS A 136 13.71 1.45 -23.41
CA CYS A 136 14.50 2.08 -24.47
C CYS A 136 16.00 1.97 -24.19
N ASN A 137 16.42 2.24 -22.96
CA ASN A 137 17.81 2.13 -22.55
C ASN A 137 18.31 0.68 -22.63
N PHE A 138 17.49 -0.29 -22.23
CA PHE A 138 17.79 -1.70 -22.40
C PHE A 138 17.98 -2.06 -23.88
N LEU A 139 16.99 -1.76 -24.72
CA LEU A 139 16.99 -2.09 -26.15
C LEU A 139 18.15 -1.44 -26.92
N ARG A 140 18.61 -0.26 -26.51
CA ARG A 140 19.79 0.40 -27.10
C ARG A 140 21.09 -0.38 -26.90
N THR A 141 21.17 -1.17 -25.85
CA THR A 141 22.40 -1.89 -25.46
C THR A 141 22.35 -3.39 -25.81
N THR A 142 21.21 -3.89 -26.24
CA THR A 142 20.98 -5.30 -26.52
C THR A 142 20.63 -5.54 -27.98
N SER A 143 21.20 -6.58 -28.58
CA SER A 143 20.69 -7.07 -29.87
C SER A 143 19.43 -7.90 -29.64
N PHE A 144 18.37 -7.63 -30.40
CA PHE A 144 17.10 -8.35 -30.32
C PHE A 144 16.51 -8.54 -31.73
N VAL A 145 15.59 -9.49 -31.84
CA VAL A 145 14.81 -9.73 -33.06
C VAL A 145 13.35 -9.50 -32.71
N LEU A 146 12.69 -8.63 -33.46
CA LEU A 146 11.25 -8.35 -33.31
C LEU A 146 10.50 -9.11 -34.41
N GLN A 147 9.66 -10.07 -34.02
CA GLN A 147 8.78 -10.75 -34.96
C GLN A 147 7.46 -9.99 -35.03
N LEU A 148 7.10 -9.49 -36.20
CA LEU A 148 5.83 -8.82 -36.46
C LEU A 148 4.91 -9.79 -37.21
N ASP A 149 3.65 -9.88 -36.79
CA ASP A 149 2.59 -10.60 -37.49
C ASP A 149 1.86 -9.66 -38.47
N GLU A 150 1.26 -10.22 -39.53
CA GLU A 150 0.52 -9.47 -40.55
C GLU A 150 -0.67 -8.69 -39.96
N SER A 151 -1.30 -9.22 -38.91
CA SER A 151 -2.39 -8.52 -38.21
C SER A 151 -1.90 -7.23 -37.54
N THR A 152 -0.66 -7.20 -37.05
CA THR A 152 -0.05 -6.03 -36.42
C THR A 152 0.25 -4.92 -37.44
N LEU A 153 0.66 -5.27 -38.67
CA LEU A 153 0.92 -4.30 -39.75
C LEU A 153 -0.35 -3.55 -40.18
N LEU A 154 -1.50 -4.24 -40.24
CA LEU A 154 -2.79 -3.63 -40.57
C LEU A 154 -3.22 -2.56 -39.54
N PHE A 155 -3.01 -2.80 -38.24
CA PHE A 155 -3.31 -1.83 -37.19
C PHE A 155 -2.45 -0.55 -37.30
N PHE A 156 -1.18 -0.67 -37.68
CA PHE A 156 -0.32 0.51 -37.91
C PHE A 156 -0.79 1.31 -39.14
N THR A 157 -1.17 0.65 -40.22
CA THR A 157 -1.62 1.35 -41.45
C THR A 157 -2.93 2.14 -41.30
N MET A 158 -3.79 1.78 -40.35
CA MET A 158 -5.03 2.53 -40.08
C MET A 158 -4.82 3.79 -39.24
N ALA A 159 -3.67 3.96 -38.58
CA ALA A 159 -3.43 5.04 -37.62
C ALA A 159 -2.64 6.25 -38.17
N GLU A 160 -2.20 6.25 -39.43
CA GLU A 160 -1.11 7.13 -39.85
C GLU A 160 -1.45 8.16 -40.92
N THR A 161 -1.18 9.44 -40.63
CA THR A 161 -0.68 10.40 -41.65
C THR A 161 0.39 11.38 -41.15
N LYS A 162 0.89 11.28 -39.91
CA LYS A 162 1.99 12.17 -39.44
C LYS A 162 3.25 11.50 -38.88
N LYS A 163 3.30 10.17 -38.74
CA LYS A 163 4.44 9.48 -38.10
C LYS A 163 5.36 8.64 -39.01
N MET A 164 5.00 8.47 -40.29
CA MET A 164 5.84 7.67 -41.22
C MET A 164 7.20 8.30 -41.59
N GLN A 165 7.51 9.54 -41.19
CA GLN A 165 8.85 10.10 -41.41
C GLN A 165 9.85 9.80 -40.28
N ALA A 166 9.42 9.31 -39.12
CA ALA A 166 10.33 9.07 -37.98
C ALA A 166 11.06 7.72 -38.05
N ILE A 167 10.46 6.71 -38.69
CA ILE A 167 11.03 5.36 -38.82
C ILE A 167 12.23 5.33 -39.79
N GLN A 168 12.27 6.24 -40.76
CA GLN A 168 13.40 6.37 -41.70
C GLN A 168 14.59 7.15 -41.11
N LEU A 169 14.41 7.79 -39.95
CA LEU A 169 15.41 8.63 -39.26
C LEU A 169 15.81 8.12 -37.86
N GLY A 170 15.39 6.90 -37.47
CA GLY A 170 15.87 6.26 -36.24
C GLY A 170 15.32 6.85 -34.94
N VAL A 171 14.13 7.47 -34.97
CA VAL A 171 13.46 7.97 -33.76
C VAL A 171 12.18 7.16 -33.54
N PHE A 172 12.20 6.23 -32.58
CA PHE A 172 11.00 5.55 -32.11
C PHE A 172 10.40 6.36 -30.95
N GLU A 173 9.30 7.08 -31.19
CA GLU A 173 8.38 7.50 -30.14
C GLU A 173 7.26 6.46 -30.01
N ILE A 174 7.23 5.72 -28.90
CA ILE A 174 6.15 4.79 -28.60
C ILE A 174 5.08 5.58 -27.85
N TRP A 175 3.99 5.94 -28.54
CA TRP A 175 2.82 6.46 -27.84
C TRP A 175 1.96 5.31 -27.35
N VAL A 176 1.80 5.19 -26.03
CA VAL A 176 0.75 4.41 -25.38
C VAL A 176 -0.60 5.07 -25.71
N TYR A 177 -1.51 4.30 -26.31
CA TYR A 177 -2.84 4.76 -26.73
C TYR A 177 -3.67 5.33 -25.56
N PRO A 178 -4.53 6.34 -25.81
CA PRO A 178 -5.42 6.89 -24.80
C PRO A 178 -6.60 5.93 -24.57
N PHE A 179 -6.78 5.51 -23.32
CA PHE A 179 -8.05 4.95 -22.86
C PHE A 179 -9.06 6.08 -22.75
N THR A 180 -10.02 6.15 -23.68
CA THR A 180 -11.27 6.90 -23.51
C THR A 180 -12.45 6.03 -23.91
N SER A 181 -13.22 5.58 -22.92
CA SER A 181 -14.64 5.91 -22.71
C SER A 181 -15.14 5.22 -21.45
#